data_AF-A0A366EFI2-F1
#
_entry.id   AF-A0A366EFI2-F1
#
_cell.length_a   1.000
_cell.length_b   1.000
_cell.length_c   1.000
_cell.angle_alpha   90.00
_cell.angle_beta   90.00
_cell.angle_gamma   90.00
#
_symmetry.space_group_name_H-M   'P 1'
#
loop_
_entity.id
_entity.type
_entity.pdbx_description
1 polymer ?
#
loop_
_entity_poly.entity_id
_entity_poly.type
_entity_poly.pdbx_seq_one_letter_code
_entity_poly.pdbx_strand_id
1 'polypeptide(L)'
;MDAPGGGGKISLQPNYLISQSASKVVVRNFEGVISTYPEPEEYVAGRADDYFKEVYHDEEIKEPTIGIAGLMNQTHSSLTPSGLKRLERRKEYQENPDHNSLKDFRGKRDQLKEKKHKAMLSKMEKDKNDDKEKTING
;
A
#
# COMPACT_ATOMS: atom_id res chain seq x y z
N MET A 1 24.85 7.89 -19.24
CA MET A 1 25.18 9.05 -18.39
C MET A 1 25.73 8.53 -17.08
N ASP A 2 26.68 9.23 -16.47
CA ASP A 2 27.29 8.80 -15.22
C ASP A 2 26.58 9.48 -14.05
N ALA A 3 26.09 8.67 -13.11
CA ALA A 3 25.45 9.20 -11.92
C ALA A 3 26.51 9.91 -11.06
N PRO A 4 26.31 11.19 -10.70
CA PRO A 4 27.19 11.86 -9.75
C PRO A 4 27.13 11.16 -8.39
N GLY A 5 28.22 11.24 -7.61
CA GLY A 5 28.28 10.62 -6.28
C GLY A 5 28.43 9.10 -6.29
N GLY A 6 28.89 8.49 -7.39
CA GLY A 6 29.20 7.06 -7.44
C GLY A 6 28.00 6.13 -7.67
N GLY A 7 26.87 6.66 -8.14
CA GLY A 7 25.66 5.86 -8.46
C GLY A 7 25.79 4.95 -9.69
N GLY A 8 26.95 4.88 -10.33
CA GLY A 8 27.23 4.02 -11.47
C GLY A 8 26.79 4.57 -12.83
N LYS A 9 26.74 3.69 -13.83
CA LYS A 9 26.34 4.02 -15.20
C LYS A 9 24.82 3.95 -15.35
N ILE A 10 24.22 5.01 -15.89
CA ILE A 10 22.79 5.10 -16.21
C ILE A 10 22.61 5.00 -17.73
N SER A 11 21.94 3.96 -18.20
CA SER A 11 21.51 3.83 -19.60
C SER A 11 20.29 4.72 -19.85
N LEU A 12 20.35 5.52 -20.91
CA LEU A 12 19.22 6.33 -21.38
C LEU A 12 18.78 5.76 -22.71
N GLN A 13 17.50 5.42 -22.82
CA GLN A 13 16.88 4.86 -24.01
C GLN A 13 15.59 5.65 -24.34
N PRO A 14 15.18 5.71 -25.62
CA PRO A 14 13.88 6.26 -25.97
C PRO A 14 12.74 5.50 -25.30
N ASN A 15 11.64 6.17 -24.96
CA ASN A 15 10.44 5.49 -24.50
C ASN A 15 9.67 4.91 -25.70
N TYR A 16 9.55 3.58 -25.76
CA TYR A 16 8.80 2.85 -26.78
C TYR A 16 7.41 2.40 -26.31
N LEU A 17 7.16 2.38 -25.00
CA LEU A 17 5.87 2.07 -24.41
C LEU A 17 4.99 3.33 -24.42
N ILE A 18 3.84 3.25 -25.11
CA ILE A 18 2.90 4.38 -25.21
C ILE A 18 1.78 4.24 -24.19
N SER A 19 1.17 3.06 -24.09
CA SER A 19 0.04 2.80 -23.20
C SER A 19 -0.07 1.31 -22.89
N GLN A 20 -0.74 0.97 -21.79
CA GLN A 20 -1.02 -0.41 -21.40
C GLN A 20 -2.45 -0.53 -20.85
N SER A 21 -3.02 -1.73 -20.98
CA SER A 21 -4.30 -2.16 -20.42
C SER A 21 -4.12 -3.57 -19.85
N ALA A 22 -5.15 -4.14 -19.22
CA ALA A 22 -5.07 -5.48 -18.64
C ALA A 22 -4.87 -6.61 -19.66
N SER A 23 -5.08 -6.37 -20.95
CA SER A 23 -4.99 -7.40 -21.99
C SER A 23 -4.12 -7.01 -23.19
N LYS A 24 -3.62 -5.76 -23.23
CA LYS A 24 -2.87 -5.24 -24.38
C LYS A 24 -1.89 -4.14 -23.98
N VAL A 25 -0.77 -4.12 -24.69
CA VAL A 25 0.25 -3.06 -24.63
C VAL A 25 0.35 -2.37 -25.99
N VAL A 26 0.41 -1.03 -25.99
CA VAL A 26 0.59 -0.18 -27.17
C VAL A 26 2.04 0.31 -27.19
N VAL A 27 2.76 -0.02 -28.26
CA VAL A 27 4.18 0.34 -28.44
C VAL A 27 4.40 1.03 -29.78
N ARG A 28 5.50 1.79 -29.90
CA ARG A 28 6.03 2.24 -31.18
C ARG A 28 7.34 1.57 -31.52
N ASN A 29 7.67 1.49 -32.81
CA ASN A 29 9.01 1.13 -33.27
C ASN A 29 9.87 2.39 -33.58
N PHE A 30 11.05 2.19 -34.18
CA PHE A 30 11.97 3.27 -34.57
C PHE A 30 11.48 4.08 -35.77
N GLU A 31 10.62 3.52 -36.61
CA GLU A 31 10.01 4.17 -37.79
C GLU A 31 8.75 4.99 -37.43
N GLY A 32 8.28 4.88 -36.19
CA GLY A 32 7.06 5.53 -35.71
C GLY A 32 5.78 4.72 -35.92
N VAL A 33 5.88 3.47 -36.38
CA VAL A 33 4.73 2.55 -36.48
C VAL A 33 4.24 2.23 -35.07
N ILE A 34 2.94 2.39 -34.84
CA ILE A 34 2.27 2.08 -33.58
C ILE A 34 1.57 0.74 -33.70
N SER A 35 1.89 -0.18 -32.80
CA SER A 35 1.38 -1.55 -32.79
C SER A 35 0.84 -1.92 -31.42
N THR A 36 -0.11 -2.86 -31.41
CA THR A 36 -0.68 -3.42 -30.18
C THR A 36 -0.24 -4.87 -30.01
N TYR A 37 0.29 -5.22 -28.84
CA TYR A 37 0.60 -6.58 -28.45
C TYR A 37 -0.42 -7.10 -27.43
N PRO A 38 -1.00 -8.29 -27.62
CA PRO A 38 -1.87 -8.91 -26.63
C PRO A 38 -1.06 -9.48 -25.47
N GLU A 39 -1.55 -9.30 -24.24
CA GLU A 39 -1.05 -9.96 -23.04
C GLU A 39 -1.82 -11.28 -22.80
N PRO A 40 -1.18 -12.31 -22.21
CA PRO A 40 -1.82 -13.59 -21.92
C PRO A 40 -2.89 -13.47 -20.82
N GLU A 41 -4.05 -14.10 -21.02
CA GLU A 41 -5.18 -14.03 -20.08
C GLU A 41 -4.89 -14.70 -18.73
N GLU A 42 -4.12 -15.79 -18.74
CA GLU A 42 -3.81 -16.60 -17.54
C GLU A 42 -2.30 -16.63 -17.29
N TYR A 43 -1.71 -15.44 -17.10
CA TYR A 43 -0.31 -15.33 -16.71
C TYR A 43 -0.06 -15.98 -15.35
N VAL A 44 0.95 -16.86 -15.29
CA VAL A 44 1.48 -17.42 -14.04
C VAL A 44 2.99 -17.17 -14.03
N ALA A 45 3.43 -16.41 -13.03
CA ALA A 45 4.84 -16.14 -12.82
C ALA A 45 5.62 -17.45 -12.59
N GLY A 46 6.81 -17.55 -13.16
CA GLY A 46 7.69 -18.72 -13.00
C GLY A 46 7.28 -19.98 -13.77
N ARG A 47 6.21 -19.94 -14.59
CA ARG A 47 5.72 -21.12 -15.33
C ARG A 47 6.80 -21.77 -16.22
N ALA A 48 7.75 -20.99 -16.72
CA ALA A 48 8.81 -21.47 -17.61
C ALA A 48 10.13 -21.76 -16.88
N ASP A 49 10.19 -21.59 -15.55
CA ASP A 49 11.46 -21.66 -14.81
C ASP A 49 12.08 -23.06 -14.89
N ASP A 50 11.28 -24.11 -14.80
CA ASP A 50 11.76 -25.50 -14.88
C ASP A 50 12.39 -25.80 -16.25
N TYR A 51 11.76 -25.31 -17.33
CA TYR A 51 12.31 -25.43 -18.68
C TYR A 51 13.66 -24.70 -18.79
N PHE A 52 13.76 -23.50 -18.23
CA PHE A 52 15.00 -22.73 -18.28
C PHE A 52 16.12 -23.34 -17.42
N LYS A 53 15.80 -23.91 -16.26
CA LYS A 53 16.78 -24.61 -15.41
C LYS A 53 17.36 -25.83 -16.10
N GLU A 54 16.54 -26.57 -16.83
CA GLU A 54 16.98 -27.74 -17.60
C GLU A 54 17.93 -27.34 -18.74
N VAL A 55 17.61 -26.27 -19.48
CA VAL A 55 18.38 -25.83 -20.65
C VAL A 55 19.68 -25.13 -20.27
N TYR A 56 19.67 -24.30 -19.22
CA TYR A 56 20.80 -23.44 -18.86
C TYR A 56 21.63 -23.96 -17.68
N HIS A 57 21.28 -25.13 -17.12
CA HIS A 57 22.00 -25.83 -16.05
C HIS A 57 22.37 -24.91 -14.86
N ASP A 58 21.34 -24.52 -14.09
CA ASP A 58 21.42 -24.03 -12.70
C ASP A 58 22.74 -23.31 -12.32
N GLU A 59 23.05 -22.21 -12.98
CA GLU A 59 23.67 -21.14 -12.22
C GLU A 59 22.56 -20.60 -11.32
N GLU A 60 22.70 -20.72 -9.99
CA GLU A 60 21.83 -20.05 -9.03
C GLU A 60 21.86 -18.55 -9.32
N ILE A 61 20.96 -18.08 -10.17
CA ILE A 61 20.74 -16.65 -10.41
C ILE A 61 20.09 -16.16 -9.13
N LYS A 62 20.93 -15.74 -8.17
CA LYS A 62 20.47 -15.08 -6.95
C LYS A 62 19.72 -13.84 -7.38
N GLU A 63 18.42 -13.82 -7.12
CA GLU A 63 17.63 -12.65 -7.43
C GLU A 63 18.20 -11.43 -6.69
N PRO A 64 18.39 -10.30 -7.38
CA PRO A 64 18.93 -9.12 -6.73
C PRO A 64 17.98 -8.61 -5.64
N THR A 65 18.49 -8.47 -4.43
CA THR A 65 17.72 -8.06 -3.25
C THR A 65 17.84 -6.57 -2.91
N ILE A 66 18.64 -5.82 -3.68
CA ILE A 66 18.93 -4.41 -3.41
C ILE A 66 18.10 -3.47 -4.29
N GLY A 67 17.90 -2.24 -3.81
CA GLY A 67 17.27 -1.17 -4.58
C GLY A 67 15.86 -1.52 -5.06
N ILE A 68 15.54 -1.18 -6.32
CA ILE A 68 14.22 -1.44 -6.91
C ILE A 68 13.96 -2.94 -7.09
N ALA A 69 14.98 -3.76 -7.36
CA ALA A 69 14.81 -5.20 -7.45
C ALA A 69 14.35 -5.79 -6.10
N GLY A 70 14.95 -5.33 -5.00
CA GLY A 70 14.51 -5.63 -3.63
C GLY A 70 13.06 -5.21 -3.32
N LEU A 71 12.53 -4.18 -4.00
CA LEU A 71 11.12 -3.81 -3.89
C LEU A 71 10.22 -4.77 -4.67
N MET A 72 10.65 -5.18 -5.88
CA MET A 72 9.87 -6.07 -6.75
C MET A 72 9.74 -7.48 -6.16
N ASN A 73 10.82 -8.01 -5.56
CA ASN A 73 10.80 -9.32 -4.89
C ASN A 73 10.40 -9.25 -3.40
N GLN A 74 9.90 -8.10 -2.94
CA GLN A 74 9.38 -7.89 -1.59
C GLN A 74 10.41 -8.06 -0.45
N THR A 75 11.70 -8.04 -0.74
CA THR A 75 12.76 -7.98 0.30
C THR A 75 12.62 -6.69 1.15
N HIS A 76 12.21 -5.59 0.51
CA HIS A 76 11.90 -4.33 1.17
C HIS A 76 10.52 -3.84 0.71
N SER A 77 9.77 -3.17 1.58
CA SER A 77 8.44 -2.61 1.24
C SER A 77 8.49 -1.18 0.73
N SER A 78 9.57 -0.44 1.01
CA SER A 78 9.76 0.93 0.55
C SER A 78 11.23 1.36 0.63
N LEU A 79 11.64 2.29 -0.22
CA LEU A 79 12.92 2.99 -0.13
C LEU A 79 12.65 4.45 0.22
N THR A 80 13.19 4.90 1.35
CA THR A 80 12.96 6.26 1.86
C THR A 80 14.28 7.02 1.87
N PRO A 81 14.39 8.15 1.14
CA PRO A 81 15.57 9.02 1.22
C PRO A 81 15.86 9.49 2.64
N SER A 82 17.14 9.64 2.97
CA SER A 82 17.57 10.27 4.22
C SER A 82 17.25 11.78 4.21
N GLY A 83 17.07 12.38 5.39
CA GLY A 83 16.84 13.83 5.52
C GLY A 83 15.45 14.34 5.10
N LEU A 84 14.44 13.46 4.99
CA LEU A 84 13.07 13.93 4.75
C LEU A 84 12.54 14.72 5.95
N LYS A 85 12.26 16.03 5.75
CA LYS A 85 11.62 16.91 6.75
C LYS A 85 10.36 16.33 7.40
N ARG A 86 9.62 15.48 6.68
CA ARG A 86 8.44 14.78 7.23
C ARG A 86 8.81 13.84 8.38
N LEU A 87 9.95 13.15 8.27
CA LEU A 87 10.44 12.25 9.32
C LEU A 87 10.98 13.03 10.51
N GLU A 88 11.66 14.15 10.27
CA GLU A 88 12.13 15.08 11.31
C GLU A 88 10.94 15.61 12.13
N ARG A 89 9.92 16.18 11.46
CA ARG A 89 8.69 16.63 12.15
C ARG A 89 8.01 15.51 12.94
N ARG A 90 8.06 14.27 12.45
CA ARG A 90 7.51 13.12 13.17
C ARG A 90 8.33 12.81 14.42
N LYS A 91 9.66 12.88 14.35
CA LYS A 91 10.55 12.68 15.50
C LYS A 91 10.33 13.78 16.53
N GLU A 92 10.36 15.05 16.12
CA GLU A 92 10.09 16.20 17.00
C GLU A 92 8.73 16.08 17.68
N TYR A 93 7.69 15.67 16.94
CA TYR A 93 6.36 15.44 17.51
C TYR A 93 6.36 14.30 18.53
N GLN A 94 7.11 13.22 18.31
CA GLN A 94 7.21 12.10 19.25
C GLN A 94 8.04 12.45 20.49
N GLU A 95 9.09 13.27 20.33
CA GLU A 95 9.98 13.72 21.40
C GLU A 95 9.34 14.81 22.26
N ASN A 96 8.39 15.58 21.72
CA ASN A 96 7.65 16.57 22.48
C ASN A 96 6.77 15.90 23.56
N PRO A 97 7.02 16.13 24.87
CA PRO A 97 6.24 15.55 25.95
C PRO A 97 4.77 16.01 25.97
N ASP A 98 4.48 17.18 25.41
CA ASP A 98 3.14 17.77 25.38
C ASP A 98 2.32 17.31 24.16
N HIS A 99 2.90 16.46 23.29
CA HIS A 99 2.17 15.97 22.13
C HIS A 99 1.02 15.05 22.55
N ASN A 100 -0.14 15.27 21.94
CA ASN A 100 -1.30 14.41 22.11
C ASN A 100 -1.87 14.05 20.74
N SER A 101 -1.92 12.76 20.44
CA SER A 101 -2.54 12.20 19.25
C SER A 101 -4.00 11.84 19.52
N LEU A 102 -4.81 11.80 18.45
CA LEU A 102 -6.16 11.22 18.50
C LEU A 102 -6.15 9.77 19.05
N LYS A 103 -5.02 9.07 18.96
CA LYS A 103 -4.84 7.73 19.53
C LYS A 103 -4.90 7.72 21.05
N ASP A 104 -4.42 8.77 21.72
CA ASP A 104 -4.31 8.83 23.18
C ASP A 104 -5.68 8.96 23.83
N PHE A 105 -6.63 9.57 23.13
CA PHE A 105 -8.02 9.71 23.59
C PHE A 105 -8.93 8.53 23.25
N ARG A 106 -8.42 7.44 22.67
CA ARG A 106 -9.25 6.27 22.29
C ARG A 106 -9.94 5.62 23.48
N GLY A 107 -9.23 5.43 24.61
CA GLY A 107 -9.82 4.84 25.81
C GLY A 107 -10.96 5.67 26.38
N LYS A 108 -10.75 6.99 26.49
CA LYS A 108 -11.79 7.94 26.97
C LYS A 108 -13.00 7.96 26.02
N ARG A 109 -12.76 7.93 24.71
CA ARG A 109 -13.82 7.83 23.70
C ARG A 109 -14.64 6.55 23.87
N ASP A 110 -13.99 5.42 24.12
CA ASP A 110 -14.68 4.13 24.22
C ASP A 110 -15.52 4.05 25.51
N GLN A 111 -15.02 4.59 26.64
CA GLN A 111 -15.81 4.77 27.87
C GLN A 111 -17.03 5.69 27.66
N LEU A 112 -16.86 6.81 26.95
CA LEU A 112 -17.96 7.72 26.64
C LEU A 112 -19.02 7.06 25.75
N LYS A 113 -18.60 6.24 24.78
CA LYS A 113 -19.52 5.44 23.95
C LYS A 113 -20.32 4.46 24.79
N GLU A 114 -19.68 3.73 25.69
CA GLU A 114 -20.35 2.77 26.57
C GLU A 114 -21.34 3.46 27.50
N LYS A 115 -20.94 4.58 28.11
CA LYS A 115 -21.82 5.39 28.98
C LYS A 115 -23.02 5.93 28.21
N LYS A 116 -22.82 6.41 26.98
CA LYS A 116 -23.91 6.87 26.10
C LYS A 116 -24.87 5.73 25.76
N HIS A 117 -24.34 4.53 25.46
CA HIS A 117 -25.15 3.35 25.16
C HIS A 117 -26.02 2.92 26.36
N LYS A 118 -25.43 2.83 27.56
CA LYS A 118 -26.17 2.53 28.80
C LYS A 118 -27.27 3.55 29.09
N ALA A 119 -26.97 4.84 28.93
CA ALA A 119 -27.97 5.90 29.09
C ALA A 119 -29.13 5.77 28.10
N MET A 120 -28.84 5.45 26.83
CA MET A 120 -29.86 5.24 25.80
C MET A 120 -30.77 4.05 26.09
N LEU A 121 -30.20 2.92 26.52
CA LEU A 121 -30.98 1.75 26.97
C LEU A 121 -31.88 2.10 28.16
N SER A 122 -31.33 2.76 29.18
CA SER A 122 -32.12 3.16 30.37
C SER A 122 -33.25 4.13 30.03
N LYS A 123 -33.05 5.00 29.03
CA LYS A 123 -34.09 5.92 28.54
C LYS A 123 -35.19 5.17 27.80
N MET A 124 -34.81 4.24 26.91
CA MET A 124 -35.78 3.37 26.21
C MET A 124 -36.58 2.49 27.17
N GLU A 125 -35.99 2.02 28.27
CA GLU A 125 -36.70 1.26 29.30
C GLU A 125 -37.69 2.15 30.09
N LYS A 126 -37.31 3.38 30.42
CA LYS A 126 -38.22 4.35 31.05
C LYS A 126 -39.39 4.69 30.14
N ASP A 127 -39.11 5.04 28.88
CA ASP A 127 -40.14 5.38 27.89
C ASP A 127 -41.13 4.20 27.71
N LYS A 128 -40.64 2.94 27.72
CA LYS A 128 -41.50 1.74 27.67
C LYS A 128 -42.34 1.50 28.94
N ASN A 129 -41.82 1.84 30.12
CA ASN A 129 -42.58 1.69 31.37
C ASN A 129 -43.65 2.79 31.50
N ASP A 130 -43.33 4.02 31.11
CA ASP A 130 -44.29 5.14 31.09
C ASP A 130 -45.45 4.87 30.09
N ASP A 131 -45.15 4.25 28.95
CA ASP A 131 -46.17 3.84 27.97
C ASP A 131 -47.04 2.67 28.48
N LYS A 132 -46.47 1.73 29.25
CA LYS A 132 -47.22 0.64 29.90
C LYS A 132 -48.12 1.15 31.03
N GLU A 133 -47.65 2.07 31.87
CA GLU A 133 -48.48 2.66 32.93
C GLU A 133 -49.64 3.50 32.36
N LYS A 134 -49.46 4.14 31.20
CA LYS A 134 -50.54 4.84 30.49
C LYS A 134 -51.56 3.92 29.82
N THR A 135 -51.18 2.71 29.40
CA THR A 135 -52.11 1.72 28.81
C THR A 135 -52.87 0.90 29.85
N ILE A 136 -52.41 0.85 31.10
CA ILE A 136 -53.08 0.15 32.20
C ILE A 136 -54.09 1.05 32.94
N ASN A 137 -53.88 2.38 32.92
CA ASN A 137 -54.71 3.37 33.63
C ASN A 137 -55.66 4.17 32.71
N GLY A 138 -55.91 3.72 31.48
CA GLY A 138 -56.88 4.29 30.54
C GLY A 138 -57.85 3.21 30.06
#